data_AF-A0A9J7ZUE3-F1
#
_entry.id   AF-A0A9J7ZUE3-F1
#
_cell.length_a   1.000
_cell.length_b   1.000
_cell.length_c   1.000
_cell.angle_alpha   90.00
_cell.angle_beta   90.00
_cell.angle_gamma   90.00
#
_symmetry.space_group_name_H-M   'P 1'
#
loop_
_entity.id
_entity.type
_entity.pdbx_description
1 polymer ?
#
loop_
_entity_poly.entity_id
_entity_poly.type
_entity_poly.pdbx_seq_one_letter_code
_entity_poly.pdbx_strand_id
1 'polypeptide(L)'
;GWRNIPNTSLDLPSPSKTFGLAVLKYSKPLVETGAIICTSLLQLPTRPVTEEEEKYESVLNIIRRLCNKEHANLNCTSYQNLRKDIIHLHALSFYLQEKKCFPEGVGINSTLDLLLQCLSTEVTCESGAALAATLGNGGLCPLSGDQVMSPHAIRSMLSMMQEAGMNDYSRMFHFKTSVPGKSSQSGVVLIVVPGVLGLMCWSPGLGCNGNSWRGVHFCEELVSTFQLHSFDIRTPFRQVLCYRQ
;
A
#
# COMPACT_ATOMS: atom_id res chain seq x y z
N GLY A 1 -36.06 -19.78 32.19
CA GLY A 1 -36.19 -18.37 32.57
C GLY A 1 -34.88 -17.90 33.13
N TRP A 2 -34.19 -16.99 32.43
CA TRP A 2 -33.04 -16.27 32.96
C TRP A 2 -33.20 -14.80 32.53
N ARG A 3 -34.04 -14.09 33.29
CA ARG A 3 -33.98 -12.64 33.41
C ARG A 3 -33.11 -12.33 34.62
N ASN A 4 -32.37 -11.22 34.53
CA ASN A 4 -31.60 -10.52 35.56
C ASN A 4 -30.08 -10.75 35.54
N ILE A 5 -29.40 -9.91 34.76
CA ILE A 5 -28.06 -9.40 35.09
C ILE A 5 -28.19 -7.86 35.08
N PRO A 6 -27.62 -7.14 36.06
CA PRO A 6 -27.99 -5.75 36.34
C PRO A 6 -27.50 -4.76 35.29
N ASN A 7 -28.34 -3.75 35.01
CA ASN A 7 -27.99 -2.53 34.29
C ASN A 7 -26.83 -1.83 35.02
N THR A 8 -25.60 -2.07 34.57
CA THR A 8 -24.51 -1.11 34.73
C THR A 8 -24.46 -0.34 33.43
N SER A 9 -24.92 0.91 33.47
CA SER A 9 -24.71 1.89 32.42
C SER A 9 -23.20 2.16 32.33
N LEU A 10 -22.49 1.28 31.62
CA LEU A 10 -21.22 1.62 31.02
C LEU A 10 -21.52 2.70 29.99
N ASP A 11 -21.15 3.93 30.30
CA ASP A 11 -21.10 5.04 29.36
C ASP A 11 -20.26 4.61 28.16
N LEU A 12 -20.93 4.05 27.16
CA LEU A 12 -20.33 3.69 25.88
C LEU A 12 -19.86 5.01 25.25
N PRO A 13 -18.58 5.13 24.88
CA PRO A 13 -18.09 6.32 24.20
C PRO A 13 -18.91 6.54 22.93
N SER A 14 -19.16 7.81 22.61
CA SER A 14 -19.92 8.22 21.43
C SER A 14 -19.42 7.49 20.18
N PRO A 15 -20.29 7.11 19.22
CA PRO A 15 -19.92 6.32 18.05
C PRO A 15 -18.73 6.91 17.27
N SER A 16 -18.58 8.24 17.26
CA SER A 16 -17.43 8.96 16.69
C SER A 16 -16.08 8.69 17.38
N LYS A 17 -16.06 8.54 18.71
CA LYS A 17 -14.83 8.24 19.47
C LYS A 17 -14.45 6.76 19.34
N THR A 18 -15.43 5.88 19.26
CA THR A 18 -15.25 4.44 19.04
C THR A 18 -14.71 4.15 17.65
N PHE A 19 -15.19 4.87 16.62
CA PHE A 19 -14.64 4.82 15.26
C PHE A 19 -13.15 5.21 15.24
N GLY A 20 -12.79 6.36 15.83
CA GLY A 20 -11.40 6.83 15.81
C GLY A 20 -10.40 5.89 16.51
N LEU A 21 -10.78 5.32 17.66
CA LEU A 21 -9.94 4.37 18.42
C LEU A 21 -9.86 2.99 17.77
N ALA A 22 -10.95 2.50 17.17
CA ALA A 22 -10.95 1.23 16.46
C ALA A 22 -10.15 1.32 15.15
N VAL A 23 -10.30 2.41 14.39
CA VAL A 23 -9.50 2.68 13.19
C VAL A 23 -8.02 2.66 13.57
N LEU A 24 -7.56 3.48 14.53
CA LEU A 24 -6.14 3.52 14.93
C LEU A 24 -5.53 2.16 15.33
N LYS A 25 -6.35 1.24 15.85
CA LYS A 25 -5.89 -0.09 16.28
C LYS A 25 -5.78 -1.11 15.14
N TYR A 26 -6.62 -0.99 14.11
CA TYR A 26 -6.73 -1.95 13.00
C TYR A 26 -6.31 -1.38 11.64
N SER A 27 -5.97 -0.09 11.58
CA SER A 27 -5.62 0.68 10.37
C SER A 27 -4.12 0.72 10.12
N LYS A 28 -3.45 -0.42 9.95
CA LYS A 28 -2.20 -0.39 9.18
C LYS A 28 -2.59 -0.59 7.71
N PRO A 29 -2.74 0.46 6.87
CA PRO A 29 -3.10 0.33 5.46
C PRO A 29 -2.34 -0.73 4.63
N LEU A 30 -1.13 -1.13 5.04
CA LEU A 30 -0.37 -2.18 4.34
C LEU A 30 -0.70 -3.61 4.78
N VAL A 31 -1.59 -3.77 5.75
CA VAL A 31 -2.19 -5.03 6.17
C VAL A 31 -3.61 -5.12 5.59
N GLU A 32 -4.10 -6.33 5.31
CA GLU A 32 -5.41 -6.59 4.71
C GLU A 32 -6.56 -5.83 5.38
N THR A 33 -6.61 -5.79 6.72
CA THR A 33 -7.66 -5.05 7.44
C THR A 33 -7.60 -3.55 7.18
N GLY A 34 -6.39 -2.98 7.12
CA GLY A 34 -6.20 -1.58 6.80
C GLY A 34 -6.51 -1.28 5.34
N ALA A 35 -6.16 -2.19 4.42
CA ALA A 35 -6.51 -2.07 3.01
C ALA A 35 -8.02 -2.05 2.81
N ILE A 36 -8.78 -2.92 3.48
CA ILE A 36 -10.26 -2.91 3.45
C ILE A 36 -10.81 -1.56 3.92
N ILE A 37 -10.31 -1.05 5.06
CA ILE A 37 -10.75 0.25 5.60
C ILE A 37 -10.41 1.37 4.61
N CYS A 38 -9.18 1.42 4.08
CA CYS A 38 -8.77 2.43 3.11
C CYS A 38 -9.62 2.38 1.84
N THR A 39 -9.93 1.20 1.33
CA THR A 39 -10.82 1.05 0.18
C THR A 39 -12.23 1.55 0.49
N SER A 40 -12.75 1.31 1.70
CA SER A 40 -14.05 1.86 2.11
C SER A 40 -14.07 3.39 2.13
N LEU A 41 -12.94 4.02 2.50
CA LEU A 41 -12.80 5.48 2.46
C LEU A 41 -12.76 6.02 1.03
N LEU A 42 -12.20 5.27 0.08
CA LEU A 42 -12.26 5.63 -1.35
C LEU A 42 -13.68 5.57 -1.92
N GLN A 43 -14.60 4.87 -1.23
CA GLN A 43 -16.01 4.81 -1.65
C GLN A 43 -16.84 6.00 -1.19
N LEU A 44 -16.30 6.81 -0.26
CA LEU A 44 -16.98 7.99 0.21
C LEU A 44 -17.17 8.99 -0.94
N PRO A 45 -18.33 9.64 -1.03
CA PRO A 45 -18.59 10.61 -2.08
C PRO A 45 -17.74 11.86 -1.84
N THR A 46 -16.61 11.98 -2.54
CA THR A 46 -15.90 13.26 -2.70
C THR A 46 -16.54 14.12 -3.79
N ARG A 47 -17.35 13.52 -4.68
CA ARG A 47 -18.21 14.13 -5.70
C ARG A 47 -19.46 13.23 -5.89
N PRO A 48 -20.60 13.76 -6.38
CA PRO A 48 -21.76 12.94 -6.72
C PRO A 48 -21.41 12.13 -7.98
N VAL A 49 -20.88 10.93 -7.79
CA VAL A 49 -20.50 9.98 -8.85
C VAL A 49 -21.35 8.75 -8.62
N THR A 50 -22.05 8.32 -9.67
CA THR A 50 -23.29 7.53 -9.54
C THR A 50 -23.07 6.02 -9.64
N GLU A 51 -21.91 5.50 -10.03
CA GLU A 51 -21.74 4.04 -10.20
C GLU A 51 -20.38 3.50 -9.72
N GLU A 52 -20.32 2.19 -9.38
CA GLU A 52 -19.12 1.53 -8.82
C GLU A 52 -17.97 1.42 -9.82
N GLU A 53 -18.27 1.23 -11.11
CA GLU A 53 -17.29 1.13 -12.19
C GLU A 53 -16.47 2.42 -12.36
N GLU A 54 -17.08 3.58 -12.09
CA GLU A 54 -16.42 4.89 -12.14
C GLU A 54 -15.37 5.08 -11.03
N LYS A 55 -15.53 4.38 -9.89
CA LYS A 55 -14.60 4.50 -8.75
C LYS A 55 -13.27 3.81 -9.05
N TYR A 56 -13.31 2.61 -9.61
CA TYR A 56 -12.08 1.91 -9.98
C TYR A 56 -11.34 2.65 -11.09
N GLU A 57 -12.05 3.17 -12.10
CA GLU A 57 -11.39 3.94 -13.16
C GLU A 57 -10.73 5.22 -12.60
N SER A 58 -11.33 5.84 -11.59
CA SER A 58 -10.73 6.98 -10.87
C SER A 58 -9.42 6.57 -10.16
N VAL A 59 -9.41 5.43 -9.48
CA VAL A 59 -8.20 4.88 -8.83
C VAL A 59 -7.14 4.51 -9.87
N LEU A 60 -7.55 3.83 -10.93
CA LEU A 60 -6.67 3.41 -12.02
C LEU A 60 -6.04 4.61 -12.72
N ASN A 61 -6.78 5.70 -12.90
CA ASN A 61 -6.23 6.95 -13.44
C ASN A 61 -5.18 7.58 -12.52
N ILE A 62 -5.34 7.50 -11.19
CA ILE A 62 -4.30 7.93 -10.25
C ILE A 62 -3.06 7.04 -10.39
N ILE A 63 -3.22 5.72 -10.45
CA ILE A 63 -2.11 4.76 -10.63
C ILE A 63 -1.38 5.05 -11.94
N ARG A 64 -2.12 5.21 -13.05
CA ARG A 64 -1.55 5.58 -14.35
C ARG A 64 -0.75 6.87 -14.27
N ARG A 65 -1.26 7.91 -13.60
CA ARG A 65 -0.52 9.17 -13.41
C ARG A 65 0.77 8.97 -12.61
N LEU A 66 0.77 8.12 -11.59
CA LEU A 66 1.99 7.75 -10.86
C LEU A 66 2.99 7.00 -11.77
N CYS A 67 2.49 6.14 -12.64
CA CYS A 67 3.27 5.36 -13.60
C CYS A 67 3.61 6.11 -14.90
N ASN A 68 3.59 7.45 -14.94
CA ASN A 68 3.85 8.22 -16.18
C ASN A 68 2.92 7.86 -17.38
N LYS A 69 1.69 7.45 -17.08
CA LYS A 69 0.68 6.94 -18.04
C LYS A 69 1.16 5.71 -18.82
N GLU A 70 2.13 4.98 -18.29
CA GLU A 70 2.58 3.68 -18.79
C GLU A 70 1.60 2.56 -18.38
N HIS A 71 1.97 1.32 -18.70
CA HIS A 71 1.12 0.14 -18.56
C HIS A 71 0.64 -0.08 -17.11
N ALA A 72 -0.63 0.24 -16.85
CA ALA A 72 -1.37 -0.12 -15.65
C ALA A 72 -2.81 -0.48 -16.04
N ASN A 73 -3.15 -1.76 -15.94
CA ASN A 73 -4.45 -2.30 -16.39
C ASN A 73 -4.97 -3.38 -15.43
N LEU A 74 -6.28 -3.61 -15.45
CA LEU A 74 -6.90 -4.68 -14.69
C LEU A 74 -6.62 -6.05 -15.35
N ASN A 75 -6.11 -7.01 -14.59
CA ASN A 75 -6.11 -8.41 -15.00
C ASN A 75 -7.42 -9.08 -14.61
N CYS A 76 -8.32 -9.22 -15.59
CA CYS A 76 -9.62 -9.86 -15.41
C CYS A 76 -9.51 -11.33 -14.95
N THR A 77 -8.49 -12.06 -15.38
CA THR A 77 -8.27 -13.46 -14.98
C THR A 77 -7.85 -13.55 -13.51
N SER A 78 -6.89 -12.71 -13.09
CA SER A 78 -6.49 -12.60 -11.67
C SER A 78 -7.67 -12.21 -10.79
N TYR A 79 -8.46 -11.21 -11.22
CA TYR A 79 -9.66 -10.78 -10.53
C TYR A 79 -10.68 -11.91 -10.35
N GLN A 80 -11.00 -12.64 -11.41
CA GLN A 80 -11.93 -13.78 -11.34
C GLN A 80 -11.42 -14.91 -10.45
N ASN A 81 -10.10 -15.14 -10.43
CA ASN A 81 -9.49 -16.15 -9.57
C ASN A 81 -9.53 -15.73 -8.10
N LEU A 82 -9.11 -14.50 -7.80
CA LEU A 82 -9.18 -13.92 -6.47
C LEU A 82 -10.62 -13.96 -5.95
N ARG A 83 -11.60 -13.54 -6.75
CA ARG A 83 -13.03 -13.52 -6.38
C ARG A 83 -13.57 -14.89 -5.93
N LYS A 84 -12.99 -15.99 -6.40
CA LYS A 84 -13.39 -17.35 -5.96
C LYS A 84 -12.86 -17.69 -4.56
N ASP A 85 -11.80 -17.04 -4.10
CA ASP A 85 -11.06 -17.35 -2.87
C ASP A 85 -11.01 -16.17 -1.88
N ILE A 86 -12.13 -15.47 -1.71
CA ILE A 86 -12.23 -14.26 -0.84
C ILE A 86 -12.91 -14.52 0.52
N ILE A 87 -13.07 -15.79 0.92
CA ILE A 87 -13.78 -16.14 2.17
C ILE A 87 -13.14 -15.45 3.38
N HIS A 88 -11.80 -15.41 3.42
CA HIS A 88 -11.06 -14.75 4.50
C HIS A 88 -11.30 -13.22 4.53
N LEU A 89 -11.36 -12.56 3.37
CA LEU A 89 -11.66 -11.12 3.29
C LEU A 89 -13.10 -10.81 3.71
N HIS A 90 -14.05 -11.69 3.39
CA HIS A 90 -15.41 -11.57 3.91
C HIS A 90 -15.44 -11.70 5.44
N ALA A 91 -14.76 -12.69 6.01
CA ALA A 91 -14.69 -12.84 7.46
C ALA A 91 -14.09 -11.60 8.15
N LEU A 92 -13.00 -11.05 7.60
CA LEU A 92 -12.37 -9.83 8.11
C LEU A 92 -13.29 -8.61 7.98
N SER A 93 -14.00 -8.47 6.85
CA SER A 93 -14.91 -7.34 6.65
C SER A 93 -16.11 -7.38 7.60
N PHE A 94 -16.73 -8.54 7.85
CA PHE A 94 -17.78 -8.66 8.86
C PHE A 94 -17.27 -8.35 10.27
N TYR A 95 -16.05 -8.80 10.60
CA TYR A 95 -15.41 -8.44 11.87
C TYR A 95 -15.22 -6.93 12.00
N LEU A 96 -14.73 -6.26 10.95
CA LEU A 96 -14.55 -4.81 10.91
C LEU A 96 -15.89 -4.05 10.98
N GLN A 97 -16.96 -4.62 10.43
CA GLN A 97 -18.31 -4.07 10.53
C GLN A 97 -18.83 -4.11 11.96
N GLU A 98 -18.66 -5.23 12.67
CA GLU A 98 -19.01 -5.35 14.08
C GLU A 98 -18.27 -4.32 14.93
N LYS A 99 -16.99 -4.07 14.62
CA LYS A 99 -16.17 -3.02 15.27
C LYS A 99 -16.49 -1.60 14.82
N LYS A 100 -17.47 -1.40 13.93
CA LYS A 100 -17.88 -0.10 13.38
C LYS A 100 -16.70 0.66 12.76
N CYS A 101 -15.85 -0.03 12.01
CA CYS A 101 -14.70 0.59 11.32
C CYS A 101 -15.06 1.13 9.92
N PHE A 102 -16.24 0.81 9.40
CA PHE A 102 -16.70 1.31 8.11
C PHE A 102 -17.43 2.66 8.23
N PRO A 103 -17.22 3.58 7.29
CA PRO A 103 -18.03 4.80 7.22
C PRO A 103 -19.51 4.50 6.97
N GLU A 104 -20.38 5.39 7.43
CA GLU A 104 -21.83 5.27 7.25
C GLU A 104 -22.19 5.30 5.76
N GLY A 105 -23.07 4.39 5.34
CA GLY A 105 -23.58 4.32 3.96
C GLY A 105 -22.70 3.55 2.96
N VAL A 106 -21.56 2.98 3.39
CA VAL A 106 -20.69 2.18 2.51
C VAL A 106 -21.00 0.68 2.62
N GLY A 107 -21.18 0.03 1.47
CA GLY A 107 -21.38 -1.41 1.36
C GLY A 107 -20.09 -2.21 1.55
N ILE A 108 -20.19 -3.36 2.21
CA ILE A 108 -19.05 -4.27 2.37
C ILE A 108 -18.69 -4.93 1.04
N ASN A 109 -19.69 -5.48 0.33
CA ASN A 109 -19.45 -6.17 -0.93
C ASN A 109 -18.84 -5.25 -1.98
N SER A 110 -19.34 -4.01 -2.09
CA SER A 110 -18.77 -2.99 -2.96
C SER A 110 -17.33 -2.67 -2.57
N THR A 111 -17.02 -2.59 -1.27
CA THR A 111 -15.65 -2.35 -0.78
C THR A 111 -14.70 -3.48 -1.16
N LEU A 112 -15.15 -4.73 -1.02
CA LEU A 112 -14.35 -5.89 -1.38
C LEU A 112 -14.17 -5.99 -2.89
N ASP A 113 -15.21 -5.77 -3.70
CA ASP A 113 -15.10 -5.79 -5.16
C ASP A 113 -14.09 -4.74 -5.66
N LEU A 114 -14.12 -3.50 -5.12
CA LEU A 114 -13.11 -2.47 -5.43
C LEU A 114 -11.70 -2.87 -4.97
N LEU A 115 -11.57 -3.48 -3.78
CA LEU A 115 -10.28 -3.96 -3.27
C LEU A 115 -9.69 -5.03 -4.20
N LEU A 116 -10.52 -5.98 -4.66
CA LEU A 116 -10.09 -7.04 -5.57
C LEU A 116 -9.66 -6.49 -6.93
N GLN A 117 -10.34 -5.47 -7.44
CA GLN A 117 -9.92 -4.78 -8.67
C GLN A 117 -8.54 -4.13 -8.48
N CYS A 118 -8.31 -3.44 -7.36
CA CYS A 118 -7.00 -2.86 -7.03
C CYS A 118 -5.90 -3.93 -6.89
N LEU A 119 -6.18 -5.05 -6.22
CA LEU A 119 -5.22 -6.16 -6.06
C LEU A 119 -4.93 -6.89 -7.38
N SER A 120 -5.84 -6.80 -8.34
CA SER A 120 -5.72 -7.40 -9.68
C SER A 120 -5.15 -6.45 -10.72
N THR A 121 -4.75 -5.23 -10.33
CA THR A 121 -4.11 -4.27 -11.23
C THR A 121 -2.68 -4.71 -11.51
N GLU A 122 -2.35 -4.86 -12.78
CA GLU A 122 -1.02 -5.25 -13.25
C GLU A 122 -0.21 -4.06 -13.71
N VAL A 123 1.08 -4.09 -13.35
CA VAL A 123 2.09 -3.13 -13.75
C VAL A 123 3.34 -3.86 -14.22
N THR A 124 4.08 -3.24 -15.12
CA THR A 124 5.42 -3.69 -15.54
C THR A 124 6.49 -3.18 -14.57
N CYS A 125 7.71 -3.71 -14.65
CA CYS A 125 8.82 -3.17 -13.86
C CYS A 125 9.13 -1.71 -14.22
N GLU A 126 8.99 -1.33 -15.49
CA GLU A 126 9.22 0.04 -15.97
C GLU A 126 8.20 1.02 -15.36
N SER A 127 6.90 0.73 -15.54
CA SER A 127 5.81 1.53 -14.96
C SER A 127 5.87 1.57 -13.43
N GLY A 128 6.21 0.44 -12.79
CA GLY A 128 6.43 0.36 -11.36
C GLY A 128 7.63 1.17 -10.87
N ALA A 129 8.70 1.26 -11.66
CA ALA A 129 9.85 2.11 -11.34
C ALA A 129 9.49 3.59 -11.46
N ALA A 130 8.70 3.98 -12.47
CA ALA A 130 8.16 5.35 -12.58
C ALA A 130 7.26 5.70 -11.38
N LEU A 131 6.42 4.76 -10.93
CA LEU A 131 5.61 4.91 -9.72
C LEU A 131 6.49 5.13 -8.50
N ALA A 132 7.48 4.26 -8.28
CA ALA A 132 8.41 4.39 -7.16
C ALA A 132 9.20 5.70 -7.20
N ALA A 133 9.60 6.15 -8.38
CA ALA A 133 10.32 7.41 -8.57
C ALA A 133 9.42 8.62 -8.27
N THR A 134 8.14 8.55 -8.65
CA THR A 134 7.13 9.56 -8.28
C THR A 134 6.96 9.66 -6.76
N LEU A 135 6.93 8.53 -6.06
CA LEU A 135 6.91 8.50 -4.59
C LEU A 135 8.21 9.09 -3.99
N GLY A 136 9.36 8.75 -4.56
CA GLY A 136 10.66 9.28 -4.15
C GLY A 136 10.80 10.78 -4.37
N ASN A 137 10.09 11.33 -5.33
CA ASN A 137 10.08 12.74 -5.69
C ASN A 137 8.90 13.52 -5.07
N GLY A 138 8.41 13.09 -3.90
CA GLY A 138 7.39 13.83 -3.16
C GLY A 138 6.01 13.87 -3.82
N GLY A 139 5.72 12.93 -4.72
CA GLY A 139 4.43 12.82 -5.42
C GLY A 139 4.38 13.55 -6.76
N LEU A 140 5.49 14.14 -7.19
CA LEU A 140 5.68 14.73 -8.51
C LEU A 140 6.28 13.68 -9.45
N CYS A 141 5.57 13.32 -10.51
CA CYS A 141 6.08 12.36 -11.48
C CYS A 141 7.30 12.98 -12.20
N PRO A 142 8.50 12.39 -12.10
CA PRO A 142 9.71 12.99 -12.66
C PRO A 142 9.75 12.94 -14.19
N LEU A 143 8.96 12.05 -14.81
CA LEU A 143 8.92 11.87 -16.26
C LEU A 143 7.88 12.78 -16.93
N SER A 144 6.69 12.94 -16.32
CA SER A 144 5.62 13.78 -16.88
C SER A 144 5.58 15.20 -16.31
N GLY A 145 6.14 15.44 -15.12
CA GLY A 145 5.99 16.69 -14.38
C GLY A 145 4.64 16.84 -13.66
N ASP A 146 3.80 15.80 -13.64
CA ASP A 146 2.49 15.86 -12.99
C ASP A 146 2.60 15.71 -11.46
N GLN A 147 2.03 16.67 -10.70
CA GLN A 147 1.84 16.49 -9.25
C GLN A 147 0.63 15.58 -9.01
N VAL A 148 0.89 14.33 -8.61
CA VAL A 148 -0.14 13.30 -8.42
C VAL A 148 -0.64 13.23 -6.99
N MET A 149 0.27 13.32 -6.02
CA MET A 149 -0.04 13.25 -4.58
C MET A 149 0.63 14.40 -3.83
N SER A 150 0.07 14.82 -2.69
CA SER A 150 0.70 15.85 -1.87
C SER A 150 1.96 15.32 -1.18
N PRO A 151 3.00 16.17 -0.98
CA PRO A 151 4.20 15.75 -0.25
C PRO A 151 3.91 15.23 1.16
N HIS A 152 2.86 15.74 1.81
CA HIS A 152 2.42 15.27 3.12
C HIS A 152 1.90 13.82 3.06
N ALA A 153 1.05 13.51 2.08
CA ALA A 153 0.53 12.15 1.90
C ALA A 153 1.65 11.16 1.56
N ILE A 154 2.60 11.58 0.71
CA ILE A 154 3.76 10.77 0.35
C ILE A 154 4.63 10.46 1.56
N ARG A 155 4.91 11.46 2.41
CA ARG A 155 5.67 11.22 3.65
C ARG A 155 5.00 10.16 4.53
N SER A 156 3.69 10.26 4.73
CA SER A 156 2.93 9.26 5.52
C SER A 156 2.98 7.88 4.87
N MET A 157 2.83 7.79 3.54
CA MET A 157 2.91 6.51 2.80
C MET A 157 4.30 5.87 2.95
N LEU A 158 5.38 6.64 2.76
CA LEU A 158 6.75 6.15 2.87
C LEU A 158 7.09 5.70 4.29
N SER A 159 6.65 6.43 5.32
CA SER A 159 6.79 6.03 6.72
C SER A 159 6.13 4.68 6.98
N MET A 160 4.95 4.45 6.40
CA MET A 160 4.28 3.17 6.54
C MET A 160 4.93 2.03 5.77
N MET A 161 5.39 2.29 4.56
CA MET A 161 6.14 1.31 3.75
C MET A 161 7.38 0.83 4.52
N GLN A 162 8.04 1.73 5.23
CA GLN A 162 9.18 1.41 6.09
C GLN A 162 8.82 0.40 7.21
N GLU A 163 7.68 0.61 7.87
CA GLU A 163 7.32 -0.19 9.04
C GLU A 163 6.68 -1.55 8.70
N ALA A 164 5.87 -1.60 7.64
CA ALA A 164 4.99 -2.73 7.37
C ALA A 164 5.04 -3.25 5.92
N GLY A 165 5.90 -2.70 5.07
CA GLY A 165 5.82 -2.97 3.64
C GLY A 165 6.37 -4.32 3.19
N MET A 166 7.28 -4.94 3.97
CA MET A 166 7.95 -6.21 3.64
C MET A 166 7.42 -7.39 4.48
N ASN A 167 6.15 -7.33 4.90
CA ASN A 167 5.51 -8.35 5.76
C ASN A 167 6.30 -8.57 7.06
N ASP A 168 6.46 -9.81 7.50
CA ASP A 168 7.23 -10.17 8.71
C ASP A 168 8.70 -9.77 8.62
N TYR A 169 9.23 -9.57 7.40
CA TYR A 169 10.60 -9.13 7.18
C TYR A 169 10.80 -7.61 7.32
N SER A 170 9.73 -6.81 7.49
CA SER A 170 9.82 -5.33 7.49
C SER A 170 10.84 -4.77 8.47
N ARG A 171 10.89 -5.31 9.69
CA ARG A 171 11.85 -4.83 10.71
C ARG A 171 13.31 -5.14 10.35
N MET A 172 13.57 -6.35 9.87
CA MET A 172 14.92 -6.76 9.47
C MET A 172 15.35 -6.00 8.22
N PHE A 173 14.44 -5.83 7.26
CA PHE A 173 14.68 -5.03 6.07
C PHE A 173 15.01 -3.58 6.42
N HIS A 174 14.21 -2.95 7.28
CA HIS A 174 14.47 -1.59 7.76
C HIS A 174 15.83 -1.46 8.43
N PHE A 175 16.23 -2.44 9.25
CA PHE A 175 17.55 -2.42 9.91
C PHE A 175 18.71 -2.52 8.91
N LYS A 176 18.56 -3.30 7.84
CA LYS A 176 19.62 -3.52 6.85
C LYS A 176 19.71 -2.41 5.80
N THR A 177 18.57 -1.91 5.35
CA THR A 177 18.50 -1.02 4.18
C THR A 177 18.04 0.38 4.55
N SER A 178 17.19 0.52 5.57
CA SER A 178 16.53 1.76 5.98
C SER A 178 15.83 2.52 4.85
N VAL A 179 15.42 1.83 3.78
CA VAL A 179 14.69 2.42 2.65
C VAL A 179 13.24 1.90 2.60
N PRO A 180 12.26 2.76 2.33
CA PRO A 180 10.87 2.34 2.19
C PRO A 180 10.72 1.27 1.11
N GLY A 181 10.18 0.12 1.50
CA GLY A 181 9.97 -1.03 0.61
C GLY A 181 8.53 -1.52 0.65
N LYS A 182 8.06 -2.16 -0.42
CA LYS A 182 6.84 -2.95 -0.43
C LYS A 182 7.06 -4.24 -1.22
N SER A 183 6.69 -5.37 -0.64
CA SER A 183 6.70 -6.66 -1.33
C SER A 183 5.29 -7.13 -1.72
N SER A 184 5.23 -8.02 -2.69
CA SER A 184 4.02 -8.75 -3.09
C SER A 184 4.31 -10.25 -3.21
N GLN A 185 3.27 -11.07 -2.97
CA GLN A 185 3.30 -12.51 -3.20
C GLN A 185 3.50 -12.88 -4.68
N SER A 186 3.26 -11.94 -5.61
CA SER A 186 3.60 -12.12 -7.03
C SER A 186 5.11 -12.05 -7.32
N GLY A 187 5.95 -11.88 -6.30
CA GLY A 187 7.40 -11.79 -6.43
C GLY A 187 7.90 -10.38 -6.76
N VAL A 188 7.06 -9.37 -6.59
CA VAL A 188 7.41 -7.97 -6.79
C VAL A 188 8.02 -7.38 -5.51
N VAL A 189 9.06 -6.57 -5.65
CA VAL A 189 9.66 -5.76 -4.59
C VAL A 189 9.81 -4.33 -5.13
N LEU A 190 9.07 -3.40 -4.54
CA LEU A 190 9.16 -1.97 -4.83
C LEU A 190 9.97 -1.30 -3.73
N ILE A 191 10.92 -0.43 -4.10
CA ILE A 191 11.71 0.38 -3.16
C ILE A 191 11.73 1.82 -3.60
N VAL A 192 11.70 2.70 -2.60
CA VAL A 192 11.83 4.13 -2.79
C VAL A 192 13.00 4.64 -1.97
N VAL A 193 13.93 5.34 -2.62
CA VAL A 193 14.98 6.12 -1.95
C VAL A 193 14.62 7.60 -2.11
N PRO A 194 14.08 8.24 -1.05
CA PRO A 194 13.55 9.60 -1.14
C PRO A 194 14.58 10.59 -1.69
N GLY A 195 14.21 11.32 -2.74
CA GLY A 195 15.05 12.31 -3.42
C GLY A 195 16.17 11.74 -4.31
N VAL A 196 16.26 10.41 -4.49
CA VAL A 196 17.34 9.78 -5.25
C VAL A 196 16.80 8.88 -6.37
N LEU A 197 16.10 7.80 -6.03
CA LEU A 197 15.64 6.82 -7.01
C LEU A 197 14.37 6.09 -6.56
N GLY A 198 13.63 5.55 -7.53
CA GLY A 198 12.59 4.55 -7.32
C GLY A 198 12.93 3.29 -8.11
N LEU A 199 12.67 2.14 -7.53
CA LEU A 199 13.04 0.84 -8.09
C LEU A 199 11.87 -0.14 -7.96
N MET A 200 11.66 -0.92 -9.01
CA MET A 200 10.75 -2.06 -9.02
C MET A 200 11.50 -3.29 -9.52
N CYS A 201 11.57 -4.33 -8.69
CA CYS A 201 12.12 -5.62 -9.05
C CYS A 201 11.02 -6.66 -9.11
N TRP A 202 11.10 -7.57 -10.06
CA TRP A 202 10.21 -8.73 -10.13
C TRP A 202 11.01 -10.01 -10.28
N SER A 203 10.76 -10.96 -9.38
CA SER A 203 11.25 -12.33 -9.46
C SER A 203 10.27 -13.25 -8.73
N PRO A 204 9.63 -14.21 -9.42
CA PRO A 204 8.54 -15.01 -8.85
C PRO A 204 8.98 -15.94 -7.70
N GLY A 205 10.27 -16.28 -7.59
CA GLY A 205 10.76 -17.12 -6.50
C GLY A 205 10.67 -16.42 -5.14
N LEU A 206 9.83 -16.93 -4.24
CA LEU A 206 9.65 -16.44 -2.88
C LEU A 206 10.57 -17.16 -1.89
N GLY A 207 11.04 -16.44 -0.87
CA GLY A 207 11.75 -17.00 0.28
C GLY A 207 10.79 -17.39 1.42
N CYS A 208 11.36 -17.81 2.55
CA CYS A 208 10.60 -18.22 3.74
C CYS A 208 9.64 -17.15 4.28
N ASN A 209 9.95 -15.87 4.07
CA ASN A 209 9.17 -14.74 4.57
C ASN A 209 8.08 -14.28 3.58
N GLY A 210 7.80 -15.05 2.53
CA GLY A 210 6.80 -14.71 1.50
C GLY A 210 7.19 -13.56 0.56
N ASN A 211 8.45 -13.12 0.61
CA ASN A 211 8.99 -12.06 -0.23
C ASN A 211 9.89 -12.64 -1.33
N SER A 212 10.01 -11.97 -2.48
CA SER A 212 10.96 -12.37 -3.53
C SER A 212 12.39 -12.40 -2.99
N TRP A 213 13.02 -13.57 -2.93
CA TRP A 213 14.36 -13.68 -2.34
C TRP A 213 15.41 -12.95 -3.18
N ARG A 214 15.31 -13.04 -4.52
CA ARG A 214 16.20 -12.32 -5.45
C ARG A 214 15.97 -10.83 -5.37
N GLY A 215 14.71 -10.39 -5.31
CA GLY A 215 14.36 -8.98 -5.20
C GLY A 215 14.92 -8.38 -3.92
N VAL A 216 14.66 -9.01 -2.78
CA VAL A 216 15.17 -8.56 -1.48
C VAL A 216 16.70 -8.53 -1.45
N HIS A 217 17.37 -9.60 -1.90
CA HIS A 217 18.83 -9.66 -1.93
C HIS A 217 19.43 -8.57 -2.82
N PHE A 218 18.90 -8.37 -4.03
CA PHE A 218 19.35 -7.31 -4.93
C PHE A 218 19.25 -5.94 -4.28
N CYS A 219 18.17 -5.70 -3.56
CA CYS A 219 17.92 -4.43 -2.88
C CYS A 219 18.87 -4.18 -1.71
N GLU A 220 19.16 -5.21 -0.91
CA GLU A 220 20.15 -5.14 0.17
C GLU A 220 21.55 -4.83 -0.38
N GLU A 221 21.96 -5.53 -1.44
CA GLU A 221 23.24 -5.30 -2.12
C GLU A 221 23.32 -3.90 -2.75
N LEU A 222 22.24 -3.43 -3.38
CA LEU A 222 22.18 -2.10 -3.99
C LEU A 222 22.35 -1.02 -2.92
N VAL A 223 21.66 -1.12 -1.79
CA VAL A 223 21.77 -0.13 -0.71
C VAL A 223 23.18 -0.13 -0.10
N SER A 224 23.74 -1.31 0.16
CA SER A 224 25.10 -1.47 0.69
C SER A 224 26.16 -0.92 -0.28
N THR A 225 26.05 -1.26 -1.56
CA THR A 225 27.01 -0.89 -2.61
C THR A 225 27.06 0.62 -2.86
N PHE A 226 25.90 1.28 -2.83
CA PHE A 226 25.77 2.71 -3.12
C PHE A 226 25.61 3.60 -1.88
N GLN A 227 25.75 3.04 -0.68
CA GLN A 227 25.64 3.77 0.60
C GLN A 227 24.32 4.57 0.69
N LEU A 228 23.21 3.91 0.32
CA LEU A 228 21.89 4.54 0.25
C LEU A 228 21.13 4.44 1.58
N HIS A 229 21.78 3.94 2.63
CA HIS A 229 21.17 3.86 3.95
C HIS A 229 20.91 5.26 4.49
N SER A 230 19.76 5.48 5.12
CA SER A 230 19.36 6.75 5.72
C SER A 230 20.36 7.26 6.76
N PHE A 231 21.10 6.35 7.39
CA PHE A 231 22.12 6.66 8.39
C PHE A 231 23.56 6.59 7.86
N ASP A 232 23.76 6.35 6.56
CA ASP A 232 25.09 6.47 5.95
C ASP A 232 25.48 7.93 5.79
N ILE A 233 26.78 8.20 5.95
CA ILE A 233 27.36 9.52 5.68
C ILE A 233 27.32 9.70 4.16
N ARG A 234 26.34 10.49 3.68
CA ARG A 234 26.14 10.73 2.24
C ARG A 234 27.37 11.41 1.65
N THR A 235 28.25 10.65 1.02
CA THR A 235 28.97 11.13 -0.15
C THR A 235 27.91 11.48 -1.21
N PRO A 236 27.93 12.69 -1.79
CA PRO A 236 27.00 13.05 -2.86
C PRO A 236 26.95 11.93 -3.90
N PHE A 237 25.76 11.45 -4.27
CA PHE A 237 25.58 10.30 -5.19
C PHE A 237 26.39 10.46 -6.51
N ARG A 238 26.59 11.71 -6.97
CA ARG A 238 27.49 12.04 -8.08
C ARG A 238 28.94 11.60 -7.87
N GLN A 239 29.47 11.72 -6.66
CA GLN A 239 30.84 11.31 -6.34
C GLN A 239 31.00 9.79 -6.34
N VAL A 240 29.98 9.03 -5.93
CA VAL A 240 30.03 7.54 -5.93
C VAL A 240 30.09 6.99 -7.36
N LEU A 241 29.32 7.57 -8.30
CA LEU A 241 29.37 7.19 -9.72
C LEU A 241 30.70 7.59 -10.38
N CYS A 242 31.23 8.77 -10.06
CA CYS A 242 32.51 9.24 -10.61
C CYS A 242 33.74 8.51 -10.05
N TYR A 243 33.67 7.91 -8.85
CA TYR A 243 34.82 7.21 -8.25
C TYR A 243 35.03 5.79 -8.82
N ARG A 244 34.09 5.27 -9.62
CA ARG A 244 34.11 3.89 -10.14
C ARG A 244 34.06 3.80 -11.67
N GLN A 245 34.27 4.92 -12.37
CA GLN A 245 34.63 4.95 -13.80
C GLN A 245 36.15 5.08 -13.92
#